data_AF-A0A0Q4D7Y4-F1
#
_entry.id   AF-A0A0Q4D7Y4-F1
#
_cell.length_a   1.000
_cell.length_b   1.000
_cell.length_c   1.000
_cell.angle_alpha   90.00
_cell.angle_beta   90.00
_cell.angle_gamma   90.00
#
_symmetry.space_group_name_H-M   'P 1'
#
loop_
_entity.id
_entity.type
_entity.pdbx_description
1 polymer ?
#
loop_
_entity_poly.entity_id
_entity_poly.type
_entity_poly.pdbx_seq_one_letter_code
_entity_poly.pdbx_strand_id
1 'polypeptide(L)'
;MALAALIVEAAVGYPHRWWHPVMGVGTLIDRFERRWNRRRRREGAALVMLLVGLSVVLGLAIERLGTIVTVAVATTGLAQRSLHDHVAAVARLLASADLDAARSAVAMIVGRDTDTLDEAGVATAAIESLAESFCDGVVAPALGLLLFGLPGLLVVKAINTADSMVGHRTPELRAFGWASARADDVVNFVPARIAGALIALAGQGGWHEMQRDARRHASPNGGWPEAAMAGALGRRLGGAVSYDGEPAHRAVLGDGPRPDAADLTRALRLYRTACLLLWILVGIVPWVG
;
A
#
# COMPACT_ATOMS: atom_id res chain seq x y z
N MET A 1 -8.05 20.71 -2.29
CA MET A 1 -8.75 19.60 -1.61
C MET A 1 -7.82 18.44 -1.30
N ALA A 2 -7.16 17.83 -2.29
CA ALA A 2 -6.28 16.68 -2.09
C ALA A 2 -5.14 16.95 -1.09
N LEU A 3 -4.44 18.08 -1.21
CA LEU A 3 -3.41 18.50 -0.26
C LEU A 3 -3.95 18.66 1.17
N ALA A 4 -5.15 19.21 1.34
CA ALA A 4 -5.77 19.36 2.65
C ALA A 4 -6.09 17.99 3.27
N ALA A 5 -6.62 17.05 2.50
CA ALA A 5 -6.86 15.68 2.97
C ALA A 5 -5.56 14.98 3.40
N LEU A 6 -4.47 15.15 2.63
CA LEU A 6 -3.15 14.61 2.98
C LEU A 6 -2.61 15.20 4.30
N ILE A 7 -2.70 16.51 4.49
CA ILE A 7 -2.23 17.17 5.71
C ILE A 7 -3.07 16.74 6.91
N VAL A 8 -4.40 16.75 6.78
CA VAL A 8 -5.32 16.37 7.86
C VAL A 8 -5.13 14.91 8.25
N GLU A 9 -5.01 14.00 7.29
CA GLU A 9 -4.81 12.58 7.59
C GLU A 9 -3.46 12.33 8.27
N ALA A 10 -2.38 13.00 7.85
CA ALA A 10 -1.09 12.85 8.52
C ALA A 10 -1.08 13.43 9.95
N ALA A 11 -1.85 14.50 10.20
CA ALA A 11 -1.90 15.16 11.50
C ALA A 11 -2.81 14.44 12.51
N VAL A 12 -4.00 14.03 12.07
CA VAL A 12 -5.05 13.47 12.94
C VAL A 12 -5.04 11.94 12.92
N GLY A 13 -4.68 11.35 11.78
CA GLY A 13 -4.88 9.93 11.52
C GLY A 13 -6.36 9.54 11.51
N TYR A 14 -6.62 8.23 11.53
CA TYR A 14 -7.95 7.68 11.71
C TYR A 14 -8.15 7.14 13.14
N PRO A 15 -9.22 7.51 13.85
CA PRO A 15 -9.47 6.99 15.19
C PRO A 15 -9.66 5.47 15.15
N HIS A 16 -8.80 4.71 15.85
CA HIS A 16 -8.85 3.23 15.85
C HIS A 16 -10.20 2.65 16.36
N ARG A 17 -10.99 3.43 17.10
CA ARG A 17 -12.29 3.01 17.63
C ARG A 17 -13.45 3.12 16.63
N TRP A 18 -13.22 3.72 15.47
CA TRP A 18 -14.30 4.01 14.53
C TRP A 18 -14.37 2.93 13.45
N TRP A 19 -15.57 2.62 12.99
CA TRP A 19 -15.75 1.71 11.87
C TRP A 19 -15.17 2.35 10.60
N HIS A 20 -14.16 1.73 10.01
CA HIS A 20 -13.49 2.27 8.83
C HIS A 20 -14.30 1.94 7.56
N PRO A 21 -14.56 2.89 6.64
CA PRO A 21 -15.38 2.65 5.44
C PRO A 21 -14.91 1.46 4.58
N VAL A 22 -13.59 1.21 4.55
CA VAL A 22 -12.98 0.05 3.88
C VAL A 22 -13.50 -1.28 4.41
N MET A 23 -13.86 -1.38 5.70
CA MET A 23 -14.45 -2.59 6.28
C MET A 23 -15.80 -2.95 5.63
N GLY A 24 -16.58 -1.93 5.24
CA GLY A 24 -17.83 -2.13 4.50
C GLY A 24 -17.60 -2.66 3.11
N VAL A 25 -16.60 -2.12 2.41
CA VAL A 25 -16.16 -2.62 1.10
C VAL A 25 -15.68 -4.07 1.22
N GLY A 26 -14.87 -4.39 2.22
CA GLY A 26 -14.41 -5.75 2.47
C GLY A 26 -15.54 -6.73 2.76
N THR A 27 -16.50 -6.33 3.61
CA THR A 27 -17.71 -7.13 3.89
C THR A 27 -18.54 -7.38 2.62
N LEU A 28 -18.61 -6.39 1.74
CA LEU A 28 -19.30 -6.50 0.46
C LEU A 28 -18.59 -7.49 -0.47
N ILE A 29 -17.26 -7.38 -0.60
CA ILE A 29 -16.43 -8.30 -1.39
C ILE A 29 -16.60 -9.73 -0.91
N ASP A 30 -16.44 -9.96 0.39
CA ASP A 30 -16.55 -11.28 1.03
C ASP A 30 -17.95 -11.90 0.85
N ARG A 31 -19.01 -11.09 0.93
CA ARG A 31 -20.38 -11.55 0.62
C ARG A 31 -20.54 -11.95 -0.85
N PHE A 32 -19.99 -11.17 -1.78
CA PHE A 32 -20.08 -11.47 -3.20
C PHE A 32 -19.19 -12.63 -3.61
N GLU A 33 -18.00 -12.78 -3.03
CA GLU A 33 -17.15 -13.93 -3.25
C GLU A 33 -17.90 -15.21 -2.87
N ARG A 34 -18.44 -15.31 -1.65
CA ARG A 34 -19.22 -16.48 -1.21
C ARG A 34 -20.43 -16.79 -2.10
N ARG A 35 -21.07 -15.77 -2.68
CA ARG A 35 -22.32 -15.95 -3.44
C ARG A 35 -22.11 -16.12 -4.94
N TRP A 36 -21.08 -15.50 -5.51
CA TRP A 36 -20.85 -15.40 -6.95
C TRP A 36 -19.59 -16.14 -7.40
N ASN A 37 -18.68 -16.56 -6.51
CA ASN A 37 -17.48 -17.28 -6.92
C ASN A 37 -17.84 -18.65 -7.51
N ARG A 38 -17.92 -18.68 -8.85
CA ARG A 38 -18.09 -19.90 -9.65
C ARG A 38 -16.80 -20.32 -10.34
N ARG A 39 -15.64 -19.85 -9.86
CA ARG A 39 -14.31 -20.03 -10.45
C ARG A 39 -14.26 -19.59 -11.93
N ARG A 40 -14.87 -18.42 -12.20
CA ARG A 40 -14.99 -17.84 -13.55
C ARG A 40 -14.62 -16.37 -13.52
N ARG A 41 -14.02 -15.90 -14.62
CA ARG A 41 -13.58 -14.49 -14.77
C ARG A 41 -14.74 -13.50 -14.89
N ARG A 42 -15.89 -13.92 -15.39
CA ARG A 42 -17.04 -13.02 -15.63
C ARG A 42 -17.63 -12.49 -14.32
N GLU A 43 -17.80 -13.35 -13.34
CA GLU A 43 -18.32 -13.01 -12.02
C GLU A 43 -17.33 -12.11 -11.25
N GLY A 44 -16.04 -12.36 -11.40
CA GLY A 44 -14.98 -11.48 -10.90
C GLY A 44 -15.00 -10.08 -11.53
N ALA A 45 -15.11 -10.01 -12.85
CA ALA A 45 -15.24 -8.75 -13.57
C ALA A 45 -16.52 -7.99 -13.17
N ALA A 46 -17.63 -8.71 -12.96
CA ALA A 46 -18.88 -8.12 -12.47
C ALA A 46 -18.72 -7.52 -11.06
N LEU A 47 -17.98 -8.18 -10.16
CA LEU A 47 -17.64 -7.63 -8.85
C LEU A 47 -16.84 -6.34 -8.98
N VAL A 48 -15.79 -6.32 -9.80
CA VAL A 48 -14.96 -5.10 -10.00
C VAL A 48 -15.80 -3.97 -10.58
N MET A 49 -16.61 -4.21 -11.61
CA MET A 49 -17.49 -3.20 -12.20
C MET A 49 -18.49 -2.65 -11.18
N LEU A 50 -19.06 -3.51 -10.32
CA LEU A 50 -19.96 -3.11 -9.26
C LEU A 50 -19.26 -2.20 -8.24
N LEU A 51 -18.05 -2.59 -7.79
CA LEU A 51 -17.27 -1.80 -6.83
C LEU A 51 -16.88 -0.43 -7.40
N VAL A 52 -16.43 -0.39 -8.66
CA VAL A 52 -16.10 0.86 -9.36
C VAL A 52 -17.35 1.74 -9.48
N GLY A 53 -18.46 1.18 -9.98
CA GLY A 53 -19.72 1.91 -10.14
C GLY A 53 -20.24 2.49 -8.81
N LEU A 54 -20.24 1.68 -7.75
CA LEU A 54 -20.65 2.13 -6.42
C LEU A 54 -19.72 3.22 -5.87
N SER A 55 -18.41 3.07 -6.05
CA SER A 55 -17.41 4.06 -5.62
C SER A 55 -17.59 5.40 -6.32
N VAL A 56 -17.88 5.38 -7.63
CA VAL A 56 -18.15 6.59 -8.40
C VAL A 56 -19.44 7.26 -7.93
N VAL A 57 -20.54 6.50 -7.81
CA VAL A 57 -21.84 7.06 -7.37
C VAL A 57 -21.74 7.64 -5.97
N LEU A 58 -21.12 6.92 -5.02
CA LEU A 58 -20.94 7.40 -3.65
C LEU A 58 -20.02 8.61 -3.60
N GLY A 59 -18.90 8.60 -4.30
CA GLY A 59 -17.97 9.73 -4.35
C GLY A 59 -18.66 11.00 -4.86
N LEU A 60 -19.40 10.89 -5.97
CA LEU A 60 -20.14 12.02 -6.54
C LEU A 60 -21.25 12.51 -5.62
N ALA A 61 -21.95 11.60 -4.92
CA ALA A 61 -23.00 11.96 -3.96
C ALA A 61 -22.43 12.69 -2.74
N ILE A 62 -21.30 12.22 -2.19
CA ILE A 62 -20.64 12.83 -1.03
C ILE A 62 -20.09 14.22 -1.39
N GLU A 63 -19.56 14.40 -2.60
CA GLU A 63 -19.10 15.72 -3.05
C GLU A 63 -20.20 16.79 -3.06
N ARG A 64 -21.47 16.39 -3.23
CA ARG A 64 -22.63 17.31 -3.13
C ARG A 64 -22.88 17.80 -1.70
N LEU A 65 -22.33 17.15 -0.69
CA LEU A 65 -22.45 17.55 0.71
C LEU A 65 -21.46 18.65 1.10
N GLY A 66 -20.57 19.04 0.18
CA GLY A 66 -19.65 20.16 0.33
C GLY A 66 -18.23 19.76 0.72
N THR A 67 -17.29 20.68 0.53
CA THR A 67 -15.85 20.42 0.59
C THR A 67 -15.37 19.87 1.92
N ILE A 68 -15.96 20.30 3.05
CA ILE A 68 -15.56 19.83 4.38
C ILE A 68 -15.85 18.34 4.53
N VAL A 69 -17.04 17.90 4.12
CA VAL A 69 -17.44 16.48 4.16
C VAL A 69 -16.57 15.68 3.21
N THR A 70 -16.32 16.18 2.00
CA THR A 70 -15.44 15.51 1.03
C THR A 70 -14.04 15.30 1.59
N VAL A 71 -13.44 16.32 2.22
CA VAL A 71 -12.11 16.22 2.84
C VAL A 71 -12.13 15.19 3.99
N ALA A 72 -13.13 15.24 4.85
CA ALA A 72 -13.27 14.30 5.97
C ALA A 72 -13.45 12.84 5.53
N VAL A 73 -14.13 12.59 4.40
CA VAL A 73 -14.23 11.24 3.83
C VAL A 73 -12.93 10.87 3.12
N ALA A 74 -12.31 11.79 2.38
CA ALA A 74 -11.05 11.54 1.68
C ALA A 74 -9.92 11.14 2.64
N THR A 75 -9.87 11.71 3.85
CA THR A 75 -8.89 11.31 4.87
C THR A 75 -9.00 9.83 5.26
N THR A 76 -10.18 9.21 5.13
CA THR A 76 -10.35 7.77 5.40
C THR A 76 -9.79 6.88 4.28
N GLY A 77 -9.56 7.44 3.09
CA GLY A 77 -8.93 6.72 1.98
C GLY A 77 -7.41 6.87 1.92
N LEU A 78 -6.81 7.60 2.86
CA LEU A 78 -5.37 7.83 2.95
C LEU A 78 -4.84 7.18 4.23
N ALA A 79 -3.60 6.67 4.19
CA ALA A 79 -3.05 5.88 5.28
C ALA A 79 -1.65 6.33 5.74
N GLN A 80 -1.30 7.62 5.62
CA GLN A 80 0.06 8.08 5.94
C GLN A 80 0.40 7.88 7.41
N ARG A 81 -0.53 8.28 8.29
CA ARG A 81 -0.29 8.24 9.72
C ARG A 81 -0.28 6.81 10.23
N SER A 82 -1.29 6.04 9.84
CA SER A 82 -1.42 4.64 10.24
C SER A 82 -0.21 3.82 9.82
N LEU A 83 0.24 3.97 8.57
CA LEU A 83 1.40 3.24 8.07
C LEU A 83 2.68 3.58 8.84
N HIS A 84 2.90 4.88 9.13
CA HIS A 84 4.01 5.31 9.98
C HIS A 84 3.94 4.67 11.37
N ASP A 85 2.78 4.71 12.02
CA ASP A 85 2.62 4.27 13.40
C ASP A 85 2.86 2.75 13.54
N HIS A 86 2.38 1.92 12.60
CA HIS A 86 2.62 0.48 12.61
C HIS A 86 4.10 0.14 12.44
N VAL A 87 4.78 0.73 11.45
CA VAL A 87 6.21 0.45 11.23
C VAL A 87 7.07 1.04 12.34
N ALA A 88 6.69 2.19 12.91
CA ALA A 88 7.36 2.76 14.08
C ALA A 88 7.19 1.87 15.32
N ALA A 89 6.07 1.17 15.47
CA ALA A 89 5.90 0.18 16.55
C ALA A 89 6.89 -0.98 16.40
N VAL A 90 7.02 -1.55 15.20
CA VAL A 90 8.02 -2.61 14.92
C VAL A 90 9.43 -2.10 15.21
N ALA A 91 9.78 -0.89 14.75
CA ALA A 91 11.10 -0.30 14.98
C ALA A 91 11.43 -0.15 16.47
N ARG A 92 10.47 0.29 17.29
CA ARG A 92 10.67 0.43 18.74
C ARG A 92 10.89 -0.93 19.42
N LEU A 93 10.12 -1.94 19.03
CA LEU A 93 10.20 -3.29 19.63
C LEU A 93 11.52 -3.99 19.29
N LEU A 94 11.99 -3.86 18.03
CA LEU A 94 13.32 -4.37 17.67
C LEU A 94 14.44 -3.60 18.38
N ALA A 95 14.33 -2.27 18.50
CA ALA A 95 15.31 -1.47 19.22
C ALA A 95 15.39 -1.82 20.73
N SER A 96 14.30 -2.34 21.32
CA SER A 96 14.29 -2.86 22.69
C SER A 96 14.63 -4.35 22.79
N ALA A 97 15.08 -4.99 21.71
CA ALA A 97 15.38 -6.42 21.62
C ALA A 97 14.20 -7.35 21.97
N ASP A 98 12.96 -6.88 21.79
CA ASP A 98 11.74 -7.67 21.99
C ASP A 98 11.27 -8.25 20.65
N LEU A 99 11.91 -9.35 20.23
CA LEU A 99 11.68 -9.95 18.93
C LEU A 99 10.27 -10.56 18.80
N ASP A 100 9.74 -11.18 19.85
CA ASP A 100 8.43 -11.84 19.80
C ASP A 100 7.29 -10.81 19.70
N ALA A 101 7.39 -9.69 20.42
CA ALA A 101 6.46 -8.58 20.24
C ALA A 101 6.63 -7.95 18.84
N ALA A 102 7.86 -7.84 18.33
CA ALA A 102 8.11 -7.30 17.00
C ALA A 102 7.54 -8.18 15.87
N ARG A 103 7.62 -9.51 16.01
CA ARG A 103 6.97 -10.49 15.11
C ARG A 103 5.45 -10.29 15.11
N SER A 104 4.86 -10.22 16.30
CA SER A 104 3.42 -9.96 16.46
C SER A 104 3.01 -8.61 15.83
N ALA A 105 3.83 -7.57 16.00
CA ALA A 105 3.57 -6.26 15.42
C ALA A 105 3.69 -6.24 13.89
N VAL A 106 4.71 -6.90 13.32
CA VAL A 106 4.88 -6.95 11.86
C VAL A 106 3.81 -7.83 11.19
N ALA A 107 3.32 -8.88 11.86
CA ALA A 107 2.20 -9.70 11.40
C ALA A 107 0.93 -8.90 11.10
N MET A 108 0.73 -7.76 11.76
CA MET A 108 -0.41 -6.87 11.52
C MET A 108 -0.34 -6.13 10.18
N ILE A 109 0.83 -6.09 9.53
CA ILE A 109 1.07 -5.33 8.30
C ILE A 109 1.67 -6.17 7.15
N VAL A 110 1.80 -7.48 7.33
CA VAL A 110 2.29 -8.41 6.30
C VAL A 110 1.32 -9.58 6.16
N GLY A 111 1.19 -10.11 4.95
CA GLY A 111 0.39 -11.32 4.67
C GLY A 111 1.20 -12.62 4.68
N ARG A 112 2.39 -12.65 5.29
CA ARG A 112 3.30 -13.82 5.34
C ARG A 112 3.46 -14.30 6.78
N ASP A 113 3.93 -15.53 6.95
CA ASP A 113 4.24 -16.06 8.28
C ASP A 113 5.38 -15.28 8.91
N THR A 114 5.25 -14.97 10.22
CA THR A 114 6.21 -14.12 10.95
C THR A 114 6.87 -14.81 12.13
N ASP A 115 6.30 -15.92 12.60
CA ASP A 115 6.72 -16.60 13.83
C ASP A 115 8.18 -17.06 13.82
N THR A 116 8.70 -17.36 12.63
CA THR A 116 10.08 -17.85 12.44
C THR A 116 11.06 -16.77 12.00
N LEU A 117 10.63 -15.51 11.86
CA LEU A 117 11.49 -14.43 11.37
C LEU A 117 12.56 -14.06 12.40
N ASP A 118 13.80 -13.96 11.96
CA ASP A 118 14.87 -13.31 12.71
C ASP A 118 14.68 -11.78 12.73
N GLU A 119 15.49 -11.06 13.52
CA GLU A 119 15.44 -9.58 13.58
C GLU A 119 15.52 -8.95 12.18
N ALA A 120 16.46 -9.43 11.36
CA ALA A 120 16.61 -8.99 9.97
C ALA A 120 15.36 -9.31 9.13
N GLY A 121 14.67 -10.42 9.39
CA GLY A 121 13.43 -10.82 8.73
C GLY A 121 12.27 -9.90 9.07
N VAL A 122 12.13 -9.55 10.35
CA VAL A 122 11.14 -8.57 10.81
C VAL A 122 11.43 -7.19 10.20
N ALA A 123 12.70 -6.76 10.19
CA ALA A 123 13.09 -5.49 9.61
C ALA A 123 12.88 -5.43 8.09
N THR A 124 13.33 -6.46 7.34
CA THR A 124 13.03 -6.63 5.91
C THR A 124 11.52 -6.54 5.69
N ALA A 125 10.74 -7.25 6.50
CA ALA A 125 9.33 -7.37 6.28
C ALA A 125 8.55 -6.07 6.48
N ALA A 126 8.90 -5.32 7.53
CA ALA A 126 8.30 -4.02 7.78
C ALA A 126 8.76 -2.95 6.76
N ILE A 127 9.99 -3.01 6.25
CA ILE A 127 10.47 -2.08 5.20
C ILE A 127 9.79 -2.36 3.85
N GLU A 128 9.64 -3.63 3.46
CA GLU A 128 8.87 -4.03 2.27
C GLU A 128 7.44 -3.50 2.37
N SER A 129 6.74 -3.79 3.46
CA SER A 129 5.38 -3.29 3.67
C SER A 129 5.29 -1.77 3.69
N LEU A 130 6.28 -1.06 4.25
CA LEU A 130 6.33 0.41 4.24
C LEU A 130 6.41 0.95 2.81
N ALA A 131 7.26 0.36 1.98
CA ALA A 131 7.49 0.80 0.61
C ALA A 131 6.30 0.47 -0.30
N GLU A 132 5.83 -0.78 -0.27
CA GLU A 132 4.66 -1.22 -1.05
C GLU A 132 3.41 -0.43 -0.64
N SER A 133 3.13 -0.33 0.67
CA SER A 133 1.96 0.40 1.18
C SER A 133 2.08 1.92 1.00
N PHE A 134 3.26 2.48 0.75
CA PHE A 134 3.35 3.88 0.35
C PHE A 134 2.72 4.11 -1.03
N CYS A 135 2.86 3.18 -1.96
CA CYS A 135 2.15 3.21 -3.24
C CYS A 135 0.64 3.10 -3.03
N ASP A 136 0.19 1.97 -2.47
CA ASP A 136 -1.25 1.59 -2.46
C ASP A 136 -2.04 2.35 -1.38
N GLY A 137 -1.35 2.70 -0.30
CA GLY A 137 -1.90 3.38 0.88
C GLY A 137 -2.01 4.89 0.71
N VAL A 138 -1.10 5.50 -0.06
CA VAL A 138 -0.87 6.95 -0.05
C VAL A 138 -0.81 7.53 -1.46
N VAL A 139 0.14 7.10 -2.29
CA VAL A 139 0.38 7.74 -3.60
C VAL A 139 -0.80 7.49 -4.55
N ALA A 140 -1.24 6.25 -4.72
CA ALA A 140 -2.32 5.92 -5.65
C ALA A 140 -3.65 6.59 -5.26
N PRO A 141 -4.12 6.52 -3.99
CA PRO A 141 -5.34 7.21 -3.58
C PRO A 141 -5.23 8.74 -3.67
N ALA A 142 -4.06 9.32 -3.36
CA ALA A 142 -3.84 10.76 -3.47
C ALA A 142 -3.90 11.25 -4.92
N LEU A 143 -3.33 10.49 -5.85
CA LEU A 143 -3.41 10.80 -7.29
C LEU A 143 -4.84 10.61 -7.81
N GLY A 144 -5.55 9.57 -7.36
CA GLY A 144 -6.98 9.40 -7.65
C GLY A 144 -7.80 10.60 -7.19
N LEU A 145 -7.55 11.09 -5.96
CA LEU A 145 -8.19 12.29 -5.40
C LEU A 145 -7.87 13.56 -6.18
N LEU A 146 -6.62 13.70 -6.62
CA LEU A 146 -6.16 14.85 -7.38
C LEU A 146 -6.79 14.90 -8.78
N LEU A 147 -6.85 13.77 -9.48
CA LEU A 147 -7.28 13.70 -10.88
C LEU A 147 -8.80 13.62 -11.05
N PHE A 148 -9.49 12.88 -10.16
CA PHE A 148 -10.91 12.56 -10.31
C PHE A 148 -11.75 12.88 -9.08
N GLY A 149 -11.21 13.63 -8.12
CA GLY A 149 -11.89 13.94 -6.86
C GLY A 149 -12.09 12.71 -5.99
N LEU A 150 -13.07 12.78 -5.08
CA LEU A 150 -13.38 11.68 -4.17
C LEU A 150 -13.76 10.38 -4.89
N PRO A 151 -14.50 10.38 -6.03
CA PRO A 151 -14.71 9.18 -6.84
C PRO A 151 -13.41 8.44 -7.18
N GLY A 152 -12.36 9.15 -7.59
CA GLY A 152 -11.07 8.55 -7.94
C GLY A 152 -10.44 7.83 -6.76
N LEU A 153 -10.35 8.52 -5.61
CA LEU A 153 -9.79 7.94 -4.39
C LEU A 153 -10.55 6.67 -3.96
N LEU A 154 -11.89 6.71 -3.99
CA LEU A 154 -12.72 5.56 -3.60
C LEU A 154 -12.55 4.39 -4.57
N VAL A 155 -12.48 4.65 -5.87
CA VAL A 155 -12.24 3.61 -6.89
C VAL A 155 -10.88 2.93 -6.67
N VAL A 156 -9.81 3.71 -6.47
CA VAL A 156 -8.48 3.17 -6.18
C VAL A 156 -8.53 2.26 -4.95
N LYS A 157 -9.12 2.75 -3.84
CA LYS A 157 -9.21 1.96 -2.61
C LYS A 157 -10.07 0.72 -2.74
N ALA A 158 -11.19 0.78 -3.47
CA ALA A 158 -12.02 -0.39 -3.69
C ALA A 158 -11.28 -1.46 -4.50
N ILE A 159 -10.50 -1.05 -5.50
CA ILE A 159 -9.68 -1.97 -6.32
C ILE A 159 -8.56 -2.60 -5.48
N ASN A 160 -7.78 -1.80 -4.73
CA ASN A 160 -6.70 -2.35 -3.87
C ASN A 160 -7.27 -3.32 -2.82
N THR A 161 -8.42 -3.00 -2.24
CA THR A 161 -9.10 -3.88 -1.26
C THR A 161 -9.56 -5.17 -1.92
N ALA A 162 -10.12 -5.11 -3.14
CA ALA A 162 -10.52 -6.29 -3.89
C ALA A 162 -9.32 -7.17 -4.27
N ASP A 163 -8.19 -6.60 -4.66
CA ASP A 163 -6.99 -7.38 -4.94
C ASP A 163 -6.45 -8.07 -3.68
N SER A 164 -6.37 -7.34 -2.56
CA SER A 164 -5.89 -7.89 -1.28
C SER A 164 -6.77 -9.01 -0.73
N MET A 165 -8.05 -9.06 -1.07
CA MET A 165 -8.98 -10.07 -0.56
C MET A 165 -9.19 -11.25 -1.52
N VAL A 166 -9.36 -10.95 -2.82
CA VAL A 166 -9.73 -11.98 -3.81
C VAL A 166 -8.72 -12.13 -4.94
N GLY A 167 -7.71 -11.29 -5.06
CA GLY A 167 -6.70 -11.30 -6.14
C GLY A 167 -5.65 -12.42 -6.05
N HIS A 168 -5.71 -13.25 -5.01
CA HIS A 168 -4.72 -14.30 -4.78
C HIS A 168 -4.74 -15.39 -5.87
N ARG A 169 -3.56 -15.97 -6.14
CA ARG A 169 -3.36 -16.99 -7.20
C ARG A 169 -3.70 -18.44 -6.75
N THR A 170 -4.52 -18.59 -5.72
CA THR A 170 -4.99 -19.89 -5.23
C THR A 170 -5.96 -20.55 -6.23
N PRO A 171 -6.09 -21.88 -6.24
CA PRO A 171 -7.03 -22.57 -7.13
C PRO A 171 -8.48 -22.04 -7.07
N GLU A 172 -8.90 -21.57 -5.89
CA GLU A 172 -10.24 -21.07 -5.59
C GLU A 172 -10.48 -19.66 -6.18
N LEU A 173 -9.46 -18.81 -6.11
CA LEU A 173 -9.57 -17.39 -6.44
C LEU A 173 -9.00 -17.03 -7.82
N ARG A 174 -8.09 -17.83 -8.38
CA ARG A 174 -7.35 -17.52 -9.62
C ARG A 174 -8.23 -17.01 -10.77
N ALA A 175 -9.41 -17.59 -10.96
CA ALA A 175 -10.32 -17.16 -12.02
C ALA A 175 -11.20 -15.98 -11.61
N PHE A 176 -11.69 -15.95 -10.36
CA PHE A 176 -12.58 -14.91 -9.85
C PHE A 176 -11.81 -13.60 -9.57
N GLY A 177 -10.68 -13.69 -8.87
CA GLY A 177 -9.77 -12.59 -8.56
C GLY A 177 -9.00 -12.01 -9.74
N TRP A 178 -9.03 -12.66 -10.91
CA TRP A 178 -8.23 -12.20 -12.04
C TRP A 178 -8.52 -10.74 -12.44
N ALA A 179 -9.79 -10.35 -12.38
CA ALA A 179 -10.19 -9.00 -12.75
C ALA A 179 -9.74 -7.95 -11.72
N SER A 180 -9.77 -8.26 -10.42
CA SER A 180 -9.30 -7.33 -9.37
C SER A 180 -7.78 -7.17 -9.44
N ALA A 181 -7.03 -8.28 -9.55
CA ALA A 181 -5.58 -8.25 -9.71
C ALA A 181 -5.16 -7.46 -10.95
N ARG A 182 -5.87 -7.63 -12.08
CA ARG A 182 -5.57 -6.89 -13.30
C ARG A 182 -5.93 -5.41 -13.20
N ALA A 183 -7.03 -5.08 -12.52
CA ALA A 183 -7.42 -3.69 -12.28
C ALA A 183 -6.42 -2.99 -11.35
N ASP A 184 -5.95 -3.67 -10.31
CA ASP A 184 -4.92 -3.18 -9.39
C ASP A 184 -3.61 -2.89 -10.14
N ASP A 185 -3.13 -3.86 -10.93
CA ASP A 185 -1.96 -3.72 -11.78
C ASP A 185 -2.01 -2.43 -12.63
N VAL A 186 -3.18 -2.12 -13.19
CA VAL A 186 -3.39 -0.95 -14.05
C VAL A 186 -3.44 0.34 -13.24
N VAL A 187 -4.23 0.36 -12.17
CA VAL A 187 -4.44 1.55 -11.33
C VAL A 187 -3.14 1.98 -10.65
N ASN A 188 -2.33 1.02 -10.19
CA ASN A 188 -1.07 1.27 -9.52
C ASN A 188 0.13 1.43 -10.46
N PHE A 189 -0.03 1.28 -11.78
CA PHE A 189 1.10 1.33 -12.71
C PHE A 189 1.88 2.65 -12.66
N VAL A 190 1.17 3.78 -12.77
CA VAL A 190 1.78 5.11 -12.66
C VAL A 190 2.12 5.45 -11.20
N PRO A 191 1.21 5.26 -10.23
CA PRO A 191 1.50 5.48 -8.82
C PRO A 191 2.75 4.78 -8.30
N ALA A 192 3.00 3.52 -8.67
CA ALA A 192 4.17 2.78 -8.18
C ALA A 192 5.50 3.39 -8.65
N ARG A 193 5.55 3.89 -9.89
CA ARG A 193 6.74 4.59 -10.42
C ARG A 193 6.94 5.93 -9.74
N ILE A 194 5.85 6.67 -9.49
CA ILE A 194 5.90 7.92 -8.74
C ILE A 194 6.35 7.64 -7.30
N ALA A 195 5.81 6.61 -6.64
CA ALA A 195 6.20 6.20 -5.29
C ALA A 195 7.69 5.87 -5.20
N GLY A 196 8.19 5.03 -6.13
CA GLY A 196 9.62 4.72 -6.22
C GLY A 196 10.49 5.96 -6.48
N ALA A 197 10.07 6.85 -7.39
CA ALA A 197 10.78 8.09 -7.66
C ALA A 197 10.81 9.03 -6.44
N LEU A 198 9.70 9.15 -5.70
CA LEU A 198 9.62 9.97 -4.49
C LEU A 198 10.52 9.40 -3.37
N ILE A 199 10.57 8.08 -3.21
CA ILE A 199 11.50 7.42 -2.28
C ILE A 199 12.95 7.67 -2.70
N ALA A 200 13.25 7.52 -3.99
CA ALA A 200 14.61 7.72 -4.51
C ALA A 200 15.08 9.18 -4.38
N LEU A 201 14.19 10.15 -4.61
CA LEU A 201 14.43 11.57 -4.34
C LEU A 201 14.68 11.83 -2.85
N ALA A 202 13.83 11.28 -1.98
CA ALA A 202 13.95 11.42 -0.54
C ALA A 202 15.28 10.85 0.00
N GLY A 203 15.73 9.73 -0.58
CA GLY A 203 17.00 9.09 -0.23
C GLY A 203 18.21 9.65 -0.96
N GLN A 204 18.02 10.56 -1.92
CA GLN A 204 19.06 11.03 -2.84
C GLN A 204 19.83 9.86 -3.51
N GLY A 205 19.14 8.75 -3.77
CA GLY A 205 19.74 7.48 -4.16
C GLY A 205 18.69 6.40 -4.47
N GLY A 206 19.10 5.17 -4.77
CA GLY A 206 18.18 4.06 -5.07
C GLY A 206 17.59 4.03 -6.49
N TRP A 207 17.94 4.99 -7.34
CA TRP A 207 17.52 5.02 -8.76
C TRP A 207 18.01 3.82 -9.55
N HIS A 208 19.26 3.42 -9.33
CA HIS A 208 19.89 2.32 -10.04
C HIS A 208 19.23 0.98 -9.68
N GLU A 209 19.07 0.71 -8.38
CA GLU A 209 18.43 -0.50 -7.86
C GLU A 209 16.96 -0.56 -8.31
N MET A 210 16.24 0.58 -8.24
CA MET A 210 14.87 0.67 -8.75
C MET A 210 14.77 0.26 -10.22
N GLN A 211 15.63 0.80 -11.11
CA GLN A 211 15.58 0.47 -12.52
C GLN A 211 16.00 -0.99 -12.81
N ARG A 212 17.00 -1.49 -12.07
CA ARG A 212 17.58 -2.81 -12.26
C ARG A 212 16.68 -3.94 -11.73
N ASP A 213 16.05 -3.73 -10.57
CA ASP A 213 15.45 -4.81 -9.80
C ASP A 213 13.91 -4.78 -9.78
N ALA A 214 13.26 -3.63 -10.00
CA ALA A 214 11.80 -3.51 -9.86
C ALA A 214 11.00 -4.55 -10.66
N ARG A 215 11.49 -4.93 -11.85
CA ARG A 215 10.84 -5.91 -12.74
C ARG A 215 11.00 -7.37 -12.30
N ARG A 216 11.87 -7.64 -11.31
CA ARG A 216 12.05 -8.98 -10.74
C ARG A 216 10.94 -9.34 -9.75
N HIS A 217 10.24 -8.33 -9.22
CA HIS A 217 9.14 -8.52 -8.29
C HIS A 217 7.95 -9.24 -8.97
N ALA A 218 7.19 -10.02 -8.20
CA ALA A 218 6.07 -10.81 -8.73
C ALA A 218 4.90 -9.94 -9.21
N SER A 219 4.68 -8.80 -8.54
CA SER A 219 3.80 -7.73 -8.97
C SER A 219 4.55 -6.75 -9.89
N PRO A 220 3.96 -6.30 -11.00
CA PRO A 220 4.56 -5.31 -11.91
C PRO A 220 4.77 -3.92 -11.27
N ASN A 221 4.16 -3.70 -10.10
CA ASN A 221 4.11 -2.43 -9.40
C ASN A 221 4.92 -2.46 -8.11
N GLY A 222 4.74 -3.47 -7.25
CA GLY A 222 5.36 -3.50 -5.90
C GLY A 222 6.89 -3.35 -5.90
N GLY A 223 7.58 -3.88 -6.92
CA GLY A 223 9.04 -3.80 -7.00
C GLY A 223 9.59 -2.39 -7.18
N TRP A 224 8.82 -1.42 -7.69
CA TRP A 224 9.30 -0.05 -7.89
C TRP A 224 9.60 0.69 -6.58
N PRO A 225 8.65 0.84 -5.65
CA PRO A 225 8.94 1.45 -4.37
C PRO A 225 9.87 0.61 -3.49
N GLU A 226 9.76 -0.72 -3.51
CA GLU A 226 10.63 -1.59 -2.69
C GLU A 226 12.10 -1.51 -3.13
N ALA A 227 12.40 -1.61 -4.43
CA ALA A 227 13.77 -1.53 -4.91
C ALA A 227 14.37 -0.12 -4.73
N ALA A 228 13.56 0.93 -4.86
CA ALA A 228 13.99 2.28 -4.52
C ALA A 228 14.34 2.42 -3.03
N MET A 229 13.52 1.86 -2.14
CA MET A 229 13.77 1.86 -0.69
C MET A 229 15.03 1.06 -0.34
N ALA A 230 15.20 -0.13 -0.93
CA ALA A 230 16.37 -0.98 -0.76
C ALA A 230 17.66 -0.22 -1.14
N GLY A 231 17.69 0.39 -2.33
CA GLY A 231 18.84 1.15 -2.81
C GLY A 231 19.10 2.43 -2.00
N ALA A 232 18.05 3.17 -1.60
CA ALA A 232 18.20 4.35 -0.74
C ALA A 232 18.75 4.02 0.66
N LEU A 233 18.48 2.82 1.16
CA LEU A 233 19.02 2.34 2.44
C LEU A 233 20.41 1.70 2.31
N GLY A 234 20.79 1.26 1.12
CA GLY A 234 21.98 0.44 0.87
C GLY A 234 21.83 -0.97 1.45
N ARG A 235 20.62 -1.52 1.41
CA ARG A 235 20.27 -2.85 1.94
C ARG A 235 19.60 -3.70 0.88
N ARG A 236 19.62 -5.02 1.08
CA ARG A 236 18.83 -5.94 0.25
C ARG A 236 17.51 -6.31 0.93
N LEU A 237 16.43 -6.28 0.17
CA LEU A 237 15.10 -6.78 0.54
C LEU A 237 14.80 -8.08 -0.22
N GLY A 238 13.72 -8.77 0.14
CA GLY A 238 13.31 -10.05 -0.43
C GLY A 238 14.03 -11.26 0.18
N GLY A 239 14.05 -12.36 -0.57
CA GLY A 239 14.62 -13.64 -0.14
C GLY A 239 13.58 -14.64 0.35
N ALA A 240 13.99 -15.53 1.26
CA ALA A 240 13.15 -16.60 1.77
C ALA A 240 11.99 -16.06 2.62
N VAL A 241 10.77 -16.54 2.36
CA VAL A 241 9.55 -16.23 3.10
C VAL A 241 8.72 -17.51 3.25
N SER A 242 7.69 -17.50 4.09
CA SER A 242 6.74 -18.60 4.24
C SER A 242 5.31 -18.06 4.21
N TYR A 243 4.39 -18.82 3.64
CA TYR A 243 2.96 -18.53 3.62
C TYR A 243 2.19 -19.78 4.03
N ASP A 244 1.40 -19.71 5.10
CA ASP A 244 0.61 -20.85 5.60
C ASP A 244 1.48 -22.10 5.86
N GLY A 245 2.73 -21.89 6.30
CA GLY A 245 3.74 -22.92 6.52
C GLY A 245 4.49 -23.40 5.26
N GLU A 246 4.11 -22.93 4.07
CA GLU A 246 4.76 -23.30 2.81
C GLU A 246 5.90 -22.33 2.45
N PRO A 247 7.14 -22.83 2.28
CA PRO A 247 8.28 -21.99 1.93
C PRO A 247 8.13 -21.41 0.52
N ALA A 248 8.40 -20.12 0.39
CA ALA A 248 8.42 -19.39 -0.87
C ALA A 248 9.66 -18.49 -0.96
N HIS A 249 9.90 -17.95 -2.15
CA HIS A 249 11.04 -17.08 -2.40
C HIS A 249 10.60 -15.82 -3.13
N ARG A 250 10.85 -14.66 -2.51
CA ARG A 250 10.71 -13.35 -3.14
C ARG A 250 12.02 -12.98 -3.83
N ALA A 251 11.91 -12.31 -4.98
CA ALA A 251 13.08 -11.76 -5.66
C ALA A 251 13.86 -10.85 -4.72
N VAL A 252 15.19 -10.96 -4.73
CA VAL A 252 16.06 -10.07 -3.96
C VAL A 252 16.18 -8.74 -4.69
N LEU A 253 15.87 -7.64 -3.98
CA LEU A 253 15.91 -6.27 -4.47
C LEU A 253 17.00 -5.48 -3.74
N GLY A 254 17.81 -4.73 -4.47
CA GLY A 254 18.94 -3.99 -3.92
C GLY A 254 20.15 -4.88 -3.61
N ASP A 255 21.16 -4.27 -2.99
CA ASP A 255 22.45 -4.88 -2.66
C ASP A 255 22.80 -4.67 -1.18
N GLY A 256 23.86 -5.33 -0.73
CA GLY A 256 24.38 -5.15 0.64
C GLY A 256 23.74 -6.08 1.67
N PRO A 257 23.98 -5.84 2.97
CA PRO A 257 23.45 -6.66 4.06
C PRO A 257 21.92 -6.59 4.14
N ARG A 258 21.31 -7.58 4.84
CA ARG A 258 19.90 -7.47 5.23
C ARG A 258 19.72 -6.27 6.18
N PRO A 259 18.51 -5.70 6.26
CA PRO A 259 18.24 -4.58 7.15
C PRO A 259 18.33 -4.99 8.63
N ASP A 260 18.63 -4.01 9.47
CA ASP A 260 18.59 -4.10 10.93
C ASP A 260 17.54 -3.14 11.53
N ALA A 261 17.41 -3.12 12.86
CA ALA A 261 16.47 -2.24 13.55
C ALA A 261 16.72 -0.74 13.27
N ALA A 262 17.97 -0.33 13.06
CA ALA A 262 18.31 1.07 12.79
C ALA A 262 17.84 1.49 11.38
N ASP A 263 17.83 0.57 10.42
CA ASP A 263 17.31 0.80 9.08
C ASP A 263 15.81 1.08 9.06
N LEU A 264 15.00 0.52 9.98
CA LEU A 264 13.57 0.88 10.08
C LEU A 264 13.40 2.37 10.41
N THR A 265 14.24 2.90 11.30
CA THR A 265 14.20 4.32 11.65
C THR A 265 14.65 5.19 10.46
N ARG A 266 15.62 4.72 9.67
CA ARG A 266 16.03 5.36 8.40
C ARG A 266 14.90 5.32 7.38
N ALA A 267 14.26 4.17 7.19
CA ALA A 267 13.15 3.98 6.27
C ALA A 267 11.96 4.91 6.62
N LEU A 268 11.63 5.06 7.90
CA LEU A 268 10.61 6.00 8.37
C LEU A 268 10.97 7.47 8.11
N ARG A 269 12.26 7.85 8.09
CA ARG A 269 12.70 9.20 7.67
C ARG A 269 12.52 9.40 6.17
N LEU A 270 12.93 8.41 5.37
CA LEU A 270 12.75 8.43 3.91
C LEU A 270 11.26 8.54 3.56
N TYR A 271 10.44 7.70 4.18
CA TYR A 271 8.98 7.69 4.03
C TYR A 271 8.35 9.06 4.31
N ARG A 272 8.66 9.68 5.47
CA ARG A 272 8.13 11.01 5.80
C ARG A 272 8.53 12.06 4.77
N THR A 273 9.78 12.00 4.31
CA THR A 273 10.28 12.91 3.27
C THR A 273 9.57 12.67 1.93
N ALA A 274 9.33 11.41 1.55
CA ALA A 274 8.58 11.04 0.35
C ALA A 274 7.11 11.50 0.43
N CYS A 275 6.47 11.43 1.60
CA CYS A 275 5.14 12.03 1.83
C CYS A 275 5.16 13.55 1.62
N LEU A 276 6.16 14.27 2.15
CA LEU A 276 6.29 15.71 1.93
C LEU A 276 6.50 16.05 0.44
N LEU A 277 7.31 15.27 -0.28
CA LEU A 277 7.48 15.44 -1.72
C LEU A 277 6.17 15.16 -2.49
N LEU A 278 5.37 14.18 -2.06
CA LEU A 278 4.03 13.95 -2.60
C LEU A 278 3.11 15.15 -2.35
N TRP A 279 3.17 15.78 -1.17
CA TRP A 279 2.38 16.97 -0.87
C TRP A 279 2.74 18.12 -1.80
N ILE A 280 4.03 18.32 -2.06
CA ILE A 280 4.52 19.31 -3.01
C ILE A 280 4.00 19.00 -4.42
N LEU A 281 4.11 17.74 -4.88
CA LEU A 281 3.61 17.32 -6.18
C LEU A 281 2.10 17.60 -6.33
N VAL A 282 1.29 17.14 -5.37
CA VAL A 282 -0.16 17.32 -5.36
C VAL A 282 -0.56 18.80 -5.20
N GLY A 283 0.25 19.58 -4.49
CA GLY A 283 0.04 21.01 -4.26
C GLY A 283 0.37 21.88 -5.48
N ILE A 284 1.36 21.50 -6.29
CA ILE A 284 1.82 22.27 -7.46
C ILE A 284 0.98 21.99 -8.71
N VAL A 285 0.61 20.73 -8.96
CA VAL A 285 -0.11 20.33 -10.20
C VAL A 285 -1.31 21.23 -10.54
N PRO A 286 -2.18 21.65 -9.59
CA PRO A 286 -3.30 22.54 -9.89
C PRO A 286 -2.94 23.93 -10.40
N TRP A 287 -1.67 24.35 -10.28
CA TRP A 287 -1.18 25.67 -10.69
C TRP A 287 -0.43 25.66 -12.03
N VAL A 288 -0.18 24.47 -12.59
CA VAL A 288 0.59 24.29 -13.83
C VAL A 288 -0.34 24.09 -15.05
N GLY A 289 -1.66 24.02 -14.84
CA GLY A 289 -2.68 23.79 -15.87
C GLY A 289 -3.59 24.98 -16.10
#